data_AF-A0A221T2K2-F1
#
_entry.id   AF-A0A221T2K2-F1
#
_cell.length_a   1.000
_cell.length_b   1.000
_cell.length_c   1.000
_cell.angle_alpha   90.00
_cell.angle_beta   90.00
_cell.angle_gamma   90.00
#
_symmetry.space_group_name_H-M   'P 1'
#
loop_
_entity.id
_entity.type
_entity.pdbx_description
1 polymer ?
#
loop_
_entity_poly.entity_id
_entity_poly.type
_entity_poly.pdbx_seq_one_letter_code
_entity_poly.pdbx_strand_id
1 'polypeptide(L)'
;MAWQRGEVEREALIGALVRVPRDQGHVVHEVLRDLCQRVTCAEPLGAGAHPGAHLDASVWREELMGCRARAWEYPEIAGLLVGPQVVILVDSREGVILRDGAARCVPRSVAGSLMLLCQTVVMAQSAVDARELEALRSQRVNSTSTSLSEIEPVE
;
A
#
# COMPACT_ATOMS: atom_id res chain seq x y z
N MET A 1 14.11 0.47 -15.30
CA MET A 1 14.25 -0.31 -14.05
C MET A 1 14.08 -1.79 -14.37
N ALA A 2 14.68 -2.69 -13.60
CA ALA A 2 14.65 -4.14 -13.88
C ALA A 2 13.22 -4.69 -14.03
N TRP A 3 12.28 -4.29 -13.15
CA TRP A 3 10.87 -4.67 -13.31
C TRP A 3 10.23 -4.15 -14.62
N GLN A 4 10.43 -2.87 -14.97
CA GLN A 4 9.90 -2.30 -16.22
C GLN A 4 10.47 -2.96 -17.48
N ARG A 5 11.64 -3.60 -17.37
CA ARG A 5 12.28 -4.38 -18.44
C ARG A 5 11.89 -5.86 -18.42
N GLY A 6 10.99 -6.26 -17.51
CA GLY A 6 10.58 -7.65 -17.30
C GLY A 6 11.63 -8.53 -16.62
N GLU A 7 12.73 -7.94 -16.11
CA GLU A 7 13.84 -8.67 -15.47
C GLU A 7 13.52 -9.08 -14.02
N VAL A 8 12.51 -8.45 -13.41
CA VAL A 8 12.05 -8.72 -12.03
C VAL A 8 10.53 -8.82 -12.04
N GLU A 9 9.98 -9.86 -11.42
CA GLU A 9 8.54 -10.03 -11.29
C GLU A 9 7.93 -8.98 -10.33
N ARG A 10 6.68 -8.58 -10.58
CA ARG A 10 5.94 -7.63 -9.74
C ARG A 10 5.93 -8.05 -8.25
N GLU A 11 5.72 -9.33 -7.97
CA GLU A 11 5.70 -9.85 -6.60
C GLU A 11 7.07 -9.78 -5.92
N ALA A 12 8.16 -9.97 -6.65
CA ALA A 12 9.51 -9.82 -6.12
C ALA A 12 9.79 -8.35 -5.74
N LEU A 13 9.33 -7.39 -6.55
CA LEU A 13 9.42 -5.97 -6.22
C LEU A 13 8.58 -5.63 -4.98
N ILE A 14 7.32 -6.06 -4.93
CA ILE A 14 6.44 -5.83 -3.77
C ILE A 14 7.06 -6.44 -2.52
N GLY A 15 7.56 -7.67 -2.61
CA GLY A 15 8.24 -8.36 -1.53
C GLY A 15 9.47 -7.60 -1.03
N ALA A 16 10.28 -7.02 -1.93
CA ALA A 16 11.42 -6.19 -1.56
C ALA A 16 10.99 -4.90 -0.83
N LEU A 17 9.98 -4.20 -1.34
CA LEU A 17 9.45 -2.97 -0.73
C LEU A 17 8.82 -3.23 0.65
N VAL A 18 8.05 -4.30 0.79
CA VAL A 18 7.40 -4.67 2.06
C VAL A 18 8.41 -5.07 3.13
N ARG A 19 9.59 -5.57 2.75
CA ARG A 19 10.68 -5.91 3.68
C ARG A 19 11.41 -4.69 4.23
N VAL A 20 11.25 -3.50 3.64
CA VAL A 20 11.85 -2.27 4.17
C VAL A 20 11.27 -2.00 5.56
N PRO A 21 12.11 -1.91 6.61
CA PRO A 21 11.68 -1.60 7.97
C PRO A 21 10.85 -0.32 8.05
N ARG A 22 9.90 -0.24 8.98
CA ARG A 22 8.97 0.91 9.09
C ARG A 22 9.65 2.22 9.46
N ASP A 23 10.79 2.15 10.12
CA ASP A 23 11.68 3.26 10.50
C ASP A 23 12.63 3.69 9.36
N GLN A 24 12.68 2.94 8.25
CA GLN A 24 13.56 3.20 7.11
C GLN A 24 12.81 3.80 5.91
N GLY A 25 11.89 4.73 6.15
CA GLY A 25 11.15 5.41 5.09
C GLY A 25 12.04 6.17 4.08
N HIS A 26 13.23 6.61 4.48
CA HIS A 26 14.21 7.26 3.59
C HIS A 26 14.59 6.40 2.38
N VAL A 27 14.66 5.08 2.54
CA VAL A 27 14.92 4.14 1.43
C VAL A 27 13.82 4.23 0.38
N VAL A 28 12.57 4.39 0.81
CA VAL A 28 11.42 4.53 -0.09
C VAL A 28 11.45 5.88 -0.81
N HIS A 29 11.84 6.96 -0.11
CA HIS A 29 12.05 8.27 -0.74
C HIS A 29 13.14 8.25 -1.80
N GLU A 30 14.26 7.56 -1.54
CA GLU A 30 15.34 7.40 -2.52
C GLU A 30 14.86 6.65 -3.76
N VAL A 31 14.18 5.51 -3.57
CA VAL A 31 13.60 4.74 -4.68
C VAL A 31 12.60 5.58 -5.46
N LEU A 32 11.72 6.32 -4.78
CA LEU A 32 10.74 7.19 -5.41
C LEU A 32 11.40 8.29 -6.24
N ARG A 33 12.40 8.97 -5.68
CA ARG A 33 13.15 10.02 -6.38
C ARG A 33 13.87 9.47 -7.60
N ASP A 34 14.53 8.33 -7.47
CA ASP A 34 15.20 7.64 -8.58
C ASP A 34 14.22 7.28 -9.69
N LEU A 35 13.04 6.78 -9.32
CA LEU A 35 11.97 6.48 -10.27
C LEU A 35 11.48 7.76 -10.96
N CYS A 36 11.22 8.82 -10.20
CA CYS A 36 10.74 10.08 -10.74
C CYS A 36 11.74 10.76 -11.68
N GLN A 37 13.04 10.62 -11.44
CA GLN A 37 14.08 11.16 -12.32
C GLN A 37 14.23 10.35 -13.62
N ARG A 38 14.02 9.04 -13.56
CA ARG A 38 14.15 8.14 -14.72
C ARG A 38 12.90 8.12 -15.60
N VAL A 39 11.74 8.30 -14.99
CA VAL A 39 10.47 8.44 -15.69
C VAL A 39 10.39 9.89 -16.16
N THR A 40 10.64 10.11 -17.45
CA THR A 40 10.31 11.40 -18.06
C THR A 40 8.84 11.66 -17.75
N CYS A 41 8.53 12.76 -17.06
CA CYS A 41 7.15 13.12 -16.71
C CYS A 41 6.31 13.12 -17.99
N ALA A 42 5.67 11.98 -18.28
CA ALA A 42 4.78 11.86 -19.41
C ALA A 42 3.71 12.93 -19.23
N GLU A 43 3.52 13.72 -20.28
CA GLU A 43 2.74 14.94 -20.32
C GLU A 43 1.43 14.86 -19.51
N PRO A 44 0.92 16.01 -19.02
CA PRO A 44 -0.37 16.07 -18.34
C PRO A 44 -1.43 15.31 -19.15
N LEU A 45 -2.41 14.68 -18.49
CA LEU A 45 -3.52 13.97 -19.14
C LEU A 45 -4.16 14.86 -20.21
N GLY A 46 -3.65 14.78 -21.43
CA GLY A 46 -3.95 15.64 -22.55
C GLY A 46 -3.91 14.74 -23.76
N ALA A 47 -5.08 14.59 -24.38
CA ALA A 47 -5.35 13.84 -25.59
C ALA A 47 -4.15 13.76 -26.54
N GLY A 48 -3.43 12.64 -26.56
CA GLY A 48 -2.22 12.54 -27.38
C GLY A 48 -1.45 11.23 -27.22
N ALA A 49 -1.95 10.17 -27.83
CA ALA A 49 -1.19 9.06 -28.41
C ALA A 49 -0.07 8.40 -27.56
N HIS A 50 -0.45 7.52 -26.63
CA HIS A 50 0.25 6.25 -26.37
C HIS A 50 -0.82 5.13 -26.25
N PRO A 51 -0.66 3.96 -26.89
CA PRO A 51 -1.64 2.88 -26.93
C PRO A 51 -1.63 2.03 -25.63
N GLY A 52 -1.58 2.70 -24.48
CA GLY A 52 -1.66 2.12 -23.14
C GLY A 52 -2.77 2.84 -22.36
N ALA A 53 -4.01 2.59 -22.78
CA ALA A 53 -5.29 2.92 -22.15
C ALA A 53 -5.26 4.01 -21.06
N HIS A 54 -5.85 5.18 -21.39
CA HIS A 54 -6.60 5.93 -20.38
C HIS A 54 -7.55 4.93 -19.69
N LEU A 55 -7.18 4.45 -18.50
CA LEU A 55 -8.13 3.68 -17.71
C LEU A 55 -9.30 4.61 -17.40
N ASP A 56 -10.50 4.09 -17.64
CA ASP A 56 -11.73 4.74 -17.20
C ASP A 56 -11.68 4.96 -15.67
N ALA A 57 -12.35 6.02 -15.20
CA ALA A 57 -12.45 6.35 -13.79
C ALA A 57 -13.06 5.19 -12.97
N SER A 58 -13.91 4.37 -13.58
CA SER A 58 -14.44 3.13 -13.00
C SER A 58 -13.34 2.13 -12.67
N VAL A 59 -12.48 1.81 -13.63
CA VAL A 59 -11.35 0.87 -13.46
C VAL A 59 -10.34 1.41 -12.46
N TRP A 60 -10.06 2.71 -12.49
CA TRP A 60 -9.20 3.34 -11.48
C TRP A 60 -9.78 3.24 -10.08
N ARG A 61 -11.10 3.41 -9.94
CA ARG A 61 -11.78 3.24 -8.66
C ARG A 61 -11.66 1.80 -8.18
N GLU A 62 -11.90 0.82 -9.04
CA GLU A 62 -11.75 -0.61 -8.70
C GLU A 62 -10.31 -0.94 -8.28
N GLU A 63 -9.32 -0.47 -9.03
CA GLU A 63 -7.90 -0.62 -8.68
C GLU A 63 -7.60 -0.04 -7.29
N LEU A 64 -8.02 1.19 -7.02
CA LEU A 64 -7.76 1.86 -5.74
C LEU A 64 -8.52 1.23 -4.58
N MET A 65 -9.74 0.74 -4.79
CA MET A 65 -10.53 0.05 -3.77
C MET A 65 -9.99 -1.35 -3.47
N GLY A 66 -9.35 -1.99 -4.44
CA GLY A 66 -8.64 -3.27 -4.28
C GLY A 66 -7.24 -3.14 -3.67
N CYS A 67 -6.77 -1.92 -3.39
CA CYS A 67 -5.43 -1.70 -2.88
C CYS A 67 -5.23 -2.26 -1.47
N ARG A 68 -4.12 -2.96 -1.28
CA ARG A 68 -3.48 -3.09 0.04
C ARG A 68 -2.53 -1.92 0.23
N ALA A 69 -2.35 -1.49 1.46
CA ALA A 69 -1.47 -0.37 1.78
C ALA A 69 -0.40 -0.74 2.80
N ARG A 70 0.72 -0.04 2.73
CA ARG A 70 1.73 0.03 3.79
C ARG A 70 2.20 1.47 3.88
N ALA A 71 2.35 1.96 5.11
CA ALA A 71 2.90 3.28 5.37
C ALA A 71 4.19 3.18 6.18
N TRP A 72 5.09 4.12 5.93
CA TRP A 72 6.23 4.47 6.77
C TRP A 72 5.89 5.75 7.53
N GLU A 73 6.19 5.76 8.82
CA GLU A 73 5.77 6.81 9.74
C GLU A 73 6.86 7.89 9.88
N TYR A 74 6.55 8.93 10.66
CA TYR A 74 7.47 10.03 10.94
C TYR A 74 8.85 9.50 11.44
N PRO A 75 9.98 10.08 10.99
CA PRO A 75 10.11 11.31 10.20
C PRO A 75 9.99 11.14 8.67
N GLU A 76 10.14 9.92 8.17
CA GLU A 76 10.26 9.63 6.73
C GLU A 76 8.92 9.09 6.19
N ILE A 77 7.94 9.99 6.09
CA ILE A 77 6.56 9.61 5.72
C ILE A 77 6.48 9.20 4.25
N ALA A 78 6.26 7.92 4.02
CA ALA A 78 6.05 7.34 2.69
C ALA A 78 4.89 6.34 2.70
N GLY A 79 4.36 6.04 1.52
CA GLY A 79 3.24 5.14 1.31
C GLY A 79 3.48 4.21 0.12
N LEU A 80 2.98 2.99 0.25
CA LEU A 80 2.91 1.97 -0.78
C LEU A 80 1.45 1.54 -0.91
N LEU A 81 0.88 1.67 -2.10
CA LEU A 81 -0.40 1.08 -2.45
C LEU A 81 -0.16 -0.01 -3.49
N VAL A 82 -0.72 -1.19 -3.25
CA VAL A 82 -0.62 -2.35 -4.14
C VAL A 82 -2.03 -2.74 -4.56
N GLY A 83 -2.42 -2.30 -5.76
CA GLY A 83 -3.66 -2.69 -6.42
C GLY A 83 -3.47 -3.94 -7.28
N PRO A 84 -4.54 -4.50 -7.85
CA PRO A 84 -4.47 -5.68 -8.71
C PRO A 84 -3.47 -5.55 -9.86
N GLN A 85 -3.44 -4.40 -10.55
CA GLN A 85 -2.58 -4.16 -11.70
C GLN A 85 -1.52 -3.08 -11.45
N VAL A 86 -1.67 -2.31 -10.38
CA VAL A 86 -0.79 -1.16 -10.09
C VAL A 86 0.02 -1.32 -8.81
N VAL A 87 1.22 -0.78 -8.82
CA VAL A 87 2.01 -0.51 -7.61
C VAL A 87 2.27 0.99 -7.56
N ILE A 88 1.90 1.64 -6.47
CA ILE A 88 2.06 3.08 -6.29
C ILE A 88 2.98 3.32 -5.11
N LEU A 89 4.06 4.06 -5.34
CA LEU A 89 4.89 4.62 -4.29
C LEU A 89 4.60 6.12 -4.19
N VAL A 90 4.46 6.62 -2.98
CA VAL A 90 4.06 8.01 -2.75
C VAL A 90 4.69 8.55 -1.48
N ASP A 91 4.99 9.85 -1.46
CA ASP A 91 5.29 10.60 -0.26
C ASP A 91 4.52 11.94 -0.23
N SER A 92 4.89 12.81 0.71
CA SER A 92 4.27 14.14 0.86
C SER A 92 4.50 15.12 -0.31
N ARG A 93 5.37 14.77 -1.26
CA ARG A 93 5.84 15.65 -2.35
C ARG A 93 5.61 15.04 -3.72
N GLU A 94 5.87 13.76 -3.88
CA GLU A 94 5.93 13.06 -5.15
C GLU A 94 5.23 11.71 -5.07
N GLY A 95 4.94 11.15 -6.23
CA GLY A 95 4.46 9.78 -6.32
C GLY A 95 4.73 9.20 -7.70
N VAL A 96 4.77 7.89 -7.78
CA VAL A 96 4.92 7.16 -9.03
C VAL A 96 3.94 6.01 -9.06
N ILE A 97 3.23 5.90 -10.17
CA ILE A 97 2.39 4.75 -10.51
C ILE A 97 3.23 3.86 -11.40
N LEU A 98 3.33 2.59 -11.02
CA LEU A 98 4.04 1.56 -11.75
C LEU A 98 3.05 0.50 -12.23
N ARG A 99 3.19 0.11 -13.49
CA ARG A 99 2.41 -0.91 -14.19
C ARG A 99 3.36 -1.76 -15.03
N ASP A 100 2.85 -2.88 -15.51
CA ASP A 100 3.58 -3.66 -16.48
C ASP A 100 3.91 -2.80 -17.73
N GLY A 101 5.19 -2.77 -18.10
CA GLY A 101 5.73 -1.98 -19.20
C GLY A 101 5.62 -0.45 -19.07
N ALA A 102 5.09 0.10 -17.97
CA ALA A 102 4.85 1.55 -17.85
C ALA A 102 5.07 2.09 -16.44
N ALA A 103 5.64 3.29 -16.34
CA ALA A 103 5.60 4.06 -15.10
C ALA A 103 5.30 5.52 -15.38
N ARG A 104 4.67 6.18 -14.41
CA ARG A 104 4.30 7.58 -14.50
C ARG A 104 4.42 8.28 -13.15
N CYS A 105 5.12 9.41 -13.14
CA CYS A 105 5.12 10.31 -11.99
C CYS A 105 3.76 11.00 -11.87
N VAL A 106 3.25 11.13 -10.64
CA VAL A 106 2.02 11.87 -10.37
C VAL A 106 2.34 13.29 -9.87
N PRO A 107 1.51 14.28 -10.21
CA PRO A 107 1.64 15.62 -9.66
C PRO A 107 1.50 15.62 -8.13
N ARG A 108 2.12 16.59 -7.46
CA ARG A 108 2.09 16.76 -6.00
C ARG A 108 0.67 16.77 -5.40
N SER A 109 -0.30 17.36 -6.10
CA SER A 109 -1.71 17.39 -5.65
C SER A 109 -2.30 15.97 -5.55
N VAL A 110 -1.99 15.13 -6.53
CA VAL A 110 -2.43 13.72 -6.57
C VAL A 110 -1.65 12.88 -5.56
N ALA A 111 -0.34 13.14 -5.41
CA ALA A 111 0.48 12.48 -4.40
C ALA A 111 -0.09 12.67 -2.98
N GLY A 112 -0.50 13.89 -2.62
CA GLY A 112 -1.16 14.16 -1.33
C GLY A 112 -2.43 13.34 -1.12
N SER A 113 -3.31 13.25 -2.13
CA SER A 113 -4.53 12.43 -2.05
C SER A 113 -4.23 10.94 -1.94
N LEU A 114 -3.23 10.44 -2.67
CA LEU A 114 -2.79 9.04 -2.61
C LEU A 114 -2.16 8.70 -1.25
N MET A 115 -1.42 9.64 -0.66
CA MET A 115 -0.88 9.48 0.69
C MET A 115 -1.99 9.39 1.73
N LEU A 116 -3.02 10.23 1.64
CA LEU A 116 -4.21 10.16 2.52
C LEU A 116 -4.96 8.84 2.35
N LEU A 117 -5.15 8.38 1.10
CA LEU A 117 -5.74 7.07 0.82
C LEU A 117 -4.92 5.95 1.46
N CYS A 118 -3.60 5.97 1.29
CA CYS A 118 -2.69 5.00 1.89
C CYS A 118 -2.86 4.95 3.42
N GLN A 119 -2.87 6.11 4.09
CA GLN A 119 -3.09 6.17 5.53
C GLN A 119 -4.47 5.63 5.92
N THR A 120 -5.51 5.97 5.15
CA THR A 120 -6.88 5.50 5.41
C THR A 120 -6.97 3.97 5.32
N VAL A 121 -6.36 3.37 4.30
CA VAL A 121 -6.35 1.91 4.12
C VAL A 121 -5.57 1.24 5.25
N VAL A 122 -4.41 1.76 5.65
CA VAL A 122 -3.62 1.22 6.77
C VAL A 122 -4.40 1.31 8.10
N MET A 123 -5.07 2.43 8.36
CA MET A 123 -5.90 2.60 9.56
C MET A 123 -7.09 1.64 9.55
N ALA A 124 -7.77 1.47 8.41
CA ALA A 124 -8.88 0.55 8.27
C ALA A 124 -8.44 -0.91 8.53
N GLN A 125 -7.29 -1.32 7.97
CA GLN A 125 -6.71 -2.64 8.21
C GLN A 125 -6.40 -2.85 9.70
N SER A 126 -5.73 -1.88 10.33
CA SER A 126 -5.37 -1.95 11.75
C SER A 126 -6.60 -2.02 12.67
N ALA A 127 -7.69 -1.33 12.31
CA ALA A 127 -8.94 -1.37 13.06
C ALA A 127 -9.67 -2.73 12.94
N VAL A 128 -9.59 -3.37 11.78
CA VAL A 128 -10.12 -4.73 11.58
C VAL A 128 -9.30 -5.73 12.41
N ASP A 129 -7.98 -5.68 12.31
CA ASP A 129 -7.07 -6.56 13.07
C ASP A 129 -7.30 -6.45 14.58
N ALA A 130 -7.51 -5.22 15.09
CA ALA A 130 -7.80 -4.99 16.50
C ALA A 130 -9.11 -5.63 16.96
N ARG A 131 -10.17 -5.56 16.13
CA ARG A 131 -11.48 -6.17 16.42
C ARG A 131 -11.41 -7.69 16.42
N GLU A 132 -10.70 -8.28 15.47
CA GLU A 132 -10.50 -9.74 15.42
C GLU A 132 -9.74 -10.23 16.65
N LEU A 133 -8.69 -9.50 17.05
CA LEU A 133 -7.93 -9.82 18.27
C LEU A 133 -8.80 -9.75 19.54
N GLU A 134 -9.68 -8.76 19.64
CA GLU A 134 -10.62 -8.63 20.76
C GLU A 134 -11.65 -9.77 20.79
N ALA A 135 -12.17 -10.18 19.62
CA ALA A 135 -13.06 -11.32 19.51
C ALA A 135 -12.39 -12.62 19.97
N LEU A 136 -11.14 -12.87 19.56
CA LEU A 136 -10.34 -14.02 19.99
C LEU A 136 -10.07 -14.01 21.51
N ARG A 137 -9.79 -12.84 22.08
CA ARG A 137 -9.62 -12.69 23.53
C ARG A 137 -10.91 -13.00 24.28
N SER A 138 -12.04 -12.51 23.78
CA SER A 138 -13.37 -12.74 24.39
C SER A 138 -13.76 -14.23 24.33
N GLN A 139 -13.50 -14.90 23.20
CA GLN A 139 -13.67 -16.35 23.09
C GLN A 139 -12.82 -17.10 24.12
N ARG A 140 -11.54 -16.74 24.28
CA ARG A 140 -10.67 -17.36 25.29
C ARG A 140 -11.22 -17.17 26.70
N VAL A 141 -11.64 -15.95 27.07
CA VAL A 141 -12.23 -15.68 28.39
C VAL A 141 -13.48 -16.54 28.61
N ASN A 142 -14.37 -16.60 27.63
CA ASN A 142 -15.60 -17.39 27.73
C ASN A 142 -15.31 -18.89 27.83
N SER A 143 -14.40 -19.43 27.01
CA SER A 143 -14.00 -20.84 27.09
C SER A 143 -13.32 -21.18 28.42
N THR A 144 -12.46 -20.30 28.95
CA THR A 144 -11.79 -20.52 30.24
C THR A 144 -12.76 -20.38 31.43
N SER A 145 -13.76 -19.51 31.32
CA SER A 145 -14.83 -19.33 32.32
C SER A 145 -15.78 -20.54 32.38
N THR A 146 -15.98 -21.24 31.27
CA THR A 146 -16.80 -22.47 31.24
C THR A 146 -16.10 -23.63 31.96
N SER A 147 -14.77 -23.72 31.88
CA SER A 147 -13.98 -24.77 32.56
C SER A 147 -13.83 -24.58 34.08
N LEU A 148 -14.03 -23.37 34.61
CA LEU A 148 -13.92 -23.11 36.06
C LEU A 148 -15.24 -23.34 36.82
N SER A 149 -16.38 -23.46 36.12
CA SER A 149 -17.68 -23.72 36.74
C SER A 149 -17.92 -25.21 37.06
N GLU A 150 -17.02 -26.12 36.65
CA GLU A 150 -17.12 -27.57 36.88
C GLU A 150 -16.17 -28.11 37.97
N ILE A 151 -15.45 -27.22 38.66
CA ILE A 151 -14.58 -27.64 39.77
C ILE A 151 -15.45 -27.77 41.03
N GLU A 152 -15.85 -28.99 41.37
CA GLU A 152 -16.40 -29.29 42.70
C GLU A 152 -15.35 -28.92 43.76
N PRO A 153 -15.74 -28.20 44.83
CA PRO A 153 -14.83 -27.89 45.93
C PRO A 153 -14.37 -29.20 46.58
N VAL A 154 -13.06 -29.37 46.73
CA VAL A 154 -12.47 -30.50 47.46
C VAL A 154 -12.78 -30.30 48.95
N GLU A 155 -13.59 -31.19 49.53
CA GLU A 155 -13.79 -31.32 50.99
C GLU A 155 -12.54 -31.90 51.68
#